data_AF-A0A914D945-F1
#
_entry.id   AF-A0A914D945-F1
#
_cell.length_a   1.000
_cell.length_b   1.000
_cell.length_c   1.000
_cell.angle_alpha   90.00
_cell.angle_beta   90.00
_cell.angle_gamma   90.00
#
_symmetry.space_group_name_H-M   'P 1'
#
loop_
_entity.id
_entity.type
_entity.pdbx_description
1 polymer ?
#
loop_
_entity_poly.entity_id
_entity_poly.type
_entity_poly.pdbx_seq_one_letter_code
_entity_poly.pdbx_strand_id
1 'polypeptide(L)'
;MHSFGHKQQEIADALHISQQLVSKAIIRRTVDDRPGRGRKRTARTRENILKIKRKIQRNSSSRKNFTRKMAHAHRISPMSVHRILAEELKLKSWKPLKRHDLTKKKRDCRKVRAPLLLNRFKNNRHRLLVFSDEKPFCIEE
;
A
#
# COMPACT_ATOMS: atom_id res chain seq x y z
N MET A 1 12.38 42.63 11.15
CA MET A 1 12.76 43.60 12.20
C MET A 1 14.13 43.30 12.80
N HIS A 2 14.40 42.10 13.35
CA HIS A 2 15.73 41.78 13.91
C HIS A 2 16.89 41.84 12.89
N SER A 3 16.68 41.41 11.65
CA SER A 3 17.66 41.51 10.55
C SER A 3 17.99 42.95 10.16
N PHE A 4 17.12 43.91 10.49
CA PHE A 4 17.31 45.34 10.25
C PHE A 4 17.95 46.06 11.45
N GLY A 5 18.43 45.32 12.45
CA GLY A 5 19.17 45.87 13.60
C GLY A 5 18.30 46.32 14.79
N HIS A 6 16.97 46.13 14.72
CA HIS A 6 16.09 46.47 15.85
C HIS A 6 16.37 45.62 17.09
N LYS A 7 16.35 46.27 18.26
CA LYS A 7 16.53 45.57 19.55
C LYS A 7 15.34 44.66 19.82
N GLN A 8 15.56 43.58 20.56
CA GLN A 8 14.51 42.60 20.87
C GLN A 8 13.31 43.22 21.60
N GLN A 9 13.56 44.23 22.44
CA GLN A 9 12.54 44.94 23.20
C GLN A 9 11.66 45.81 22.28
N GLU A 10 12.26 46.54 21.34
CA GLU A 10 11.53 47.33 20.33
C GLU A 10 10.61 46.46 19.46
N ILE A 11 11.07 45.25 19.11
CA ILE A 11 10.28 44.28 18.35
C ILE A 11 9.11 43.75 19.19
N ALA A 12 9.35 43.49 20.48
CA ALA A 12 8.33 43.01 21.40
C ALA A 12 7.22 44.06 21.60
N ASP A 13 7.61 45.32 21.79
CA ASP A 13 6.69 46.44 21.98
C ASP A 13 5.90 46.73 20.69
N ALA A 14 6.57 46.74 19.53
CA ALA A 14 5.92 46.99 18.24
C ALA A 14 4.92 45.89 17.81
N LEU A 15 5.14 44.65 18.25
CA LEU A 15 4.28 43.51 17.93
C LEU A 15 3.33 43.12 19.08
N HIS A 16 3.39 43.82 20.22
CA HIS A 16 2.63 43.50 21.44
C HIS A 16 2.76 42.03 21.89
N ILE A 17 3.98 41.49 21.86
CA ILE A 17 4.28 40.10 22.27
C ILE A 17 5.38 40.09 23.33
N SER A 18 5.54 38.98 24.05
CA SER A 18 6.60 38.89 25.06
C SER A 18 7.99 38.86 24.43
N GLN A 19 8.93 39.59 25.04
CA GLN A 19 10.35 39.58 24.65
C GLN A 19 10.96 38.18 24.64
N GLN A 20 10.51 37.29 25.56
CA GLN A 20 10.93 35.89 25.57
C GLN A 20 10.54 35.15 24.29
N LEU A 21 9.38 35.46 23.71
CA LEU A 21 8.89 34.83 22.48
C LEU A 21 9.70 35.33 21.28
N VAL A 22 10.03 36.63 21.24
CA VAL A 22 10.95 37.23 20.26
C VAL A 22 12.33 36.58 20.33
N SER A 23 12.89 36.45 21.53
CA SER A 23 14.20 35.79 21.74
C SER A 23 14.18 34.32 21.30
N LYS A 24 13.15 33.55 21.70
CA LYS A 24 12.99 32.16 21.25
C LYS A 24 12.85 32.04 19.73
N ALA A 25 12.13 32.96 19.09
CA ALA A 25 11.98 32.99 17.63
C ALA A 25 13.31 33.31 16.92
N ILE A 26 14.08 34.28 17.40
CA ILE A 26 15.42 34.62 16.88
C ILE A 26 16.37 33.43 17.02
N ILE A 27 16.38 32.77 18.19
CA ILE A 27 17.20 31.56 18.44
C ILE A 27 16.77 30.41 17.53
N ARG A 28 15.46 30.26 17.26
CA ARG A 28 14.93 29.19 16.41
C ARG A 28 15.38 29.29 14.96
N ARG A 29 15.69 30.49 14.46
CA ARG A 29 16.19 30.80 13.09
C ARG A 29 15.31 30.28 11.94
N THR A 30 14.10 29.80 12.24
CA THR A 30 13.16 29.20 11.29
C THR A 30 11.75 29.66 11.64
N VAL A 31 10.95 29.95 10.61
CA VAL A 31 9.55 30.40 10.78
C VAL A 31 8.64 29.23 11.13
N ASP A 32 9.03 28.00 10.82
CA ASP A 32 8.25 26.80 11.13
C ASP A 32 8.49 26.28 12.54
N ASP A 33 7.44 25.75 13.16
CA ASP A 33 7.53 25.08 14.45
C ASP A 33 8.39 23.81 14.35
N ARG A 34 9.21 23.59 15.38
CA ARG A 34 9.92 22.31 15.50
C ARG A 34 8.89 21.20 15.68
N PRO A 35 9.07 20.04 15.03
CA PRO A 35 8.15 18.93 15.19
C PRO A 35 8.06 18.55 16.67
N GLY A 36 6.87 18.71 17.24
CA GLY A 36 6.62 18.44 18.64
C GLY A 36 6.76 16.96 18.98
N ARG A 37 6.93 16.65 20.27
CA ARG A 37 6.82 15.28 20.81
C ARG A 37 5.34 14.87 20.87
N GLY A 38 4.75 14.60 19.71
CA GLY A 38 3.39 14.07 19.63
C GLY A 38 3.26 12.70 20.33
N ARG A 39 2.01 12.23 20.50
CA ARG A 39 1.72 10.92 21.09
C ARG A 39 2.39 9.80 20.28
N LYS A 40 3.14 8.92 20.96
CA LYS A 40 3.76 7.74 20.34
C LYS A 40 2.70 6.83 19.73
N ARG A 41 3.02 6.25 18.56
CA ARG A 41 2.14 5.27 17.87
C ARG A 41 2.10 3.97 18.69
N THR A 42 0.91 3.56 19.13
CA THR A 42 0.71 2.36 19.95
C THR A 42 0.29 1.13 19.14
N ALA A 43 -0.61 1.28 18.16
CA ALA A 43 -1.10 0.16 17.36
C ALA A 43 -0.23 -0.14 16.13
N ARG A 44 0.38 0.90 15.53
CA ARG A 44 1.22 0.81 14.32
C ARG A 44 2.70 0.69 14.65
N THR A 45 3.04 -0.18 15.59
CA THR A 45 4.43 -0.45 15.96
C THR A 45 5.11 -1.27 14.86
N ARG A 46 6.45 -1.16 14.77
CA ARG A 46 7.26 -1.95 13.83
C ARG A 46 6.99 -3.45 13.96
N GLU A 47 6.81 -3.92 15.19
CA GLU A 47 6.49 -5.32 15.48
C GLU A 47 5.16 -5.74 14.84
N ASN A 48 4.09 -4.95 15.02
CA ASN A 48 2.78 -5.24 14.43
C ASN A 48 2.83 -5.20 12.91
N ILE A 49 3.54 -4.23 12.33
CA ILE A 49 3.75 -4.13 10.88
C ILE A 49 4.42 -5.41 10.35
N LEU A 50 5.50 -5.86 11.00
CA LEU A 50 6.20 -7.08 10.61
C LEU A 50 5.35 -8.35 10.77
N LYS A 51 4.57 -8.47 11.87
CA LYS A 51 3.65 -9.59 12.09
C LYS A 51 2.60 -9.66 10.98
N ILE A 52 1.96 -8.53 10.65
CA ILE A 52 0.96 -8.45 9.59
C ILE A 52 1.59 -8.76 8.22
N LYS A 53 2.76 -8.19 7.92
CA LYS A 53 3.49 -8.43 6.66
C LYS A 53 3.76 -9.92 6.46
N ARG A 54 4.33 -10.61 7.45
CA ARG A 54 4.61 -12.05 7.38
C ARG A 54 3.34 -12.88 7.18
N LYS A 55 2.24 -12.50 7.83
CA LYS A 55 0.96 -13.21 7.72
C LYS A 55 0.37 -13.12 6.31
N ILE A 56 0.48 -11.96 5.67
CA ILE A 56 0.05 -11.75 4.29
C ILE A 56 0.95 -12.50 3.31
N GLN A 57 2.27 -12.45 3.50
CA GLN A 57 3.22 -13.16 2.63
C GLN A 57 2.99 -14.68 2.62
N ARG A 58 2.61 -15.27 3.75
CA ARG A 58 2.32 -16.71 3.83
C ARG A 58 1.05 -17.10 3.07
N ASN A 59 0.02 -16.26 3.06
CA ASN A 59 -1.32 -16.64 2.57
C ASN A 59 -2.09 -15.42 2.03
N SER A 60 -1.60 -14.77 0.98
CA SER A 60 -2.08 -13.45 0.53
C SER A 60 -3.59 -13.35 0.29
N SER A 61 -4.23 -14.42 -0.16
CA SER A 61 -5.68 -14.44 -0.51
C SER A 61 -6.58 -15.09 0.54
N SER A 62 -6.08 -15.47 1.72
CA SER A 62 -6.89 -16.16 2.71
C SER A 62 -7.91 -15.24 3.38
N ARG A 63 -9.13 -15.75 3.65
CA ARG A 63 -10.13 -15.06 4.49
C ARG A 63 -9.60 -14.72 5.89
N LYS A 64 -8.57 -15.41 6.38
CA LYS A 64 -7.92 -15.10 7.66
C LYS A 64 -7.18 -13.75 7.65
N ASN A 65 -6.92 -13.20 6.46
CA ASN A 65 -6.25 -11.92 6.24
C ASN A 65 -7.21 -10.75 6.01
N PHE A 66 -8.52 -10.93 6.23
CA PHE A 66 -9.43 -9.80 6.32
C PHE A 66 -9.08 -8.91 7.52
N THR A 67 -9.18 -7.59 7.32
CA THR A 67 -8.87 -6.56 8.32
C THR A 67 -9.47 -6.85 9.70
N ARG A 68 -10.76 -7.22 9.77
CA ARG A 68 -11.45 -7.54 11.02
C ARG A 68 -10.87 -8.76 11.74
N LYS A 69 -10.52 -9.82 10.99
CA LYS A 69 -9.94 -11.04 11.55
C LYS A 69 -8.49 -10.84 11.98
N MET A 70 -7.73 -10.03 11.24
CA MET A 70 -6.37 -9.64 11.63
C MET A 70 -6.38 -8.75 12.87
N ALA A 71 -7.31 -7.80 12.95
CA ALA A 71 -7.50 -6.93 14.11
C ALA A 71 -7.73 -7.74 15.38
N HIS A 72 -8.65 -8.70 15.34
CA HIS A 72 -8.89 -9.62 16.45
C HIS A 72 -7.65 -10.45 16.80
N ALA A 73 -6.97 -11.02 15.81
CA ALA A 73 -5.78 -11.84 16.04
C ALA A 73 -4.60 -11.06 16.65
N HIS A 74 -4.49 -9.77 16.36
CA HIS A 74 -3.41 -8.90 16.83
C HIS A 74 -3.83 -7.94 17.95
N ARG A 75 -5.07 -8.06 18.46
CA ARG A 75 -5.65 -7.20 19.51
C ARG A 75 -5.48 -5.70 19.24
N ILE A 76 -5.67 -5.29 17.99
CA ILE A 76 -5.60 -3.89 17.55
C ILE A 76 -6.88 -3.51 16.81
N SER A 77 -7.18 -2.21 16.73
CA SER A 77 -8.39 -1.76 16.04
C SER A 77 -8.36 -2.09 14.54
N PRO A 78 -9.51 -2.43 13.91
CA PRO A 78 -9.61 -2.65 12.47
C PRO A 78 -9.07 -1.48 11.64
N MET A 79 -9.32 -0.24 12.09
CA MET A 79 -8.79 0.95 11.44
C MET A 79 -7.26 1.00 11.47
N SER A 80 -6.65 0.61 12.59
CA SER A 80 -5.18 0.56 12.69
C SER A 80 -4.59 -0.48 11.75
N VAL A 81 -5.22 -1.66 11.64
CA VAL A 81 -4.83 -2.68 10.65
C VAL A 81 -4.95 -2.12 9.24
N HIS A 82 -6.07 -1.46 8.91
CA HIS A 82 -6.27 -0.87 7.59
C HIS A 82 -5.18 0.14 7.25
N ARG A 83 -4.83 1.04 8.17
CA ARG A 83 -3.71 1.99 7.98
C ARG A 83 -2.36 1.28 7.82
N ILE A 84 -2.10 0.20 8.55
CA ILE A 84 -0.89 -0.62 8.33
C ILE A 84 -0.87 -1.17 6.90
N LEU A 85 -2.00 -1.68 6.40
CA LEU A 85 -2.07 -2.22 5.04
C LEU A 85 -1.88 -1.12 3.97
N ALA A 86 -2.61 -0.01 4.10
CA ALA A 86 -2.69 1.03 3.08
C ALA A 86 -1.49 2.00 3.12
N GLU A 87 -1.12 2.50 4.31
CA GLU A 87 -0.09 3.53 4.46
C GLU A 87 1.31 2.90 4.62
N GLU A 88 1.45 1.93 5.52
CA GLU A 88 2.77 1.37 5.87
C GLU A 88 3.24 0.30 4.86
N LEU A 89 2.35 -0.61 4.46
CA LEU A 89 2.67 -1.70 3.53
C LEU A 89 2.28 -1.40 2.06
N LYS A 90 1.55 -0.32 1.81
CA LYS A 90 1.11 0.11 0.46
C LYS A 90 0.39 -0.99 -0.33
N LEU A 91 -0.41 -1.82 0.35
CA LEU A 91 -1.16 -2.92 -0.25
C LEU A 91 -2.55 -2.47 -0.69
N LYS A 92 -3.02 -3.04 -1.81
CA LYS A 92 -4.39 -2.90 -2.32
C LYS A 92 -5.09 -4.25 -2.35
N SER A 93 -6.37 -4.26 -2.01
CA SER A 93 -7.21 -5.46 -2.09
C SER A 93 -7.72 -5.64 -3.52
N TRP A 94 -7.35 -6.75 -4.15
CA TRP A 94 -7.86 -7.15 -5.46
C TRP A 94 -8.99 -8.16 -5.33
N LYS A 95 -9.97 -8.11 -6.25
CA LYS A 95 -11.00 -9.14 -6.34
C LYS A 95 -10.38 -10.42 -6.93
N PRO A 96 -10.61 -11.61 -6.34
CA PRO A 96 -10.13 -12.85 -6.92
C PRO A 96 -10.88 -13.12 -8.24
N LEU A 97 -10.14 -13.46 -9.28
CA LEU A 97 -10.71 -13.88 -10.56
C LEU A 97 -11.05 -15.37 -10.50
N LYS A 98 -12.27 -15.72 -10.94
CA LYS A 98 -12.60 -17.13 -11.18
C LYS A 98 -11.70 -17.66 -12.30
N ARG A 99 -11.03 -18.77 -12.05
CA ARG A 99 -10.16 -19.44 -13.02
C ARG A 99 -10.44 -20.94 -13.00
N HIS A 100 -10.18 -21.59 -14.12
CA HIS A 100 -10.26 -23.04 -14.22
C HIS A 100 -9.25 -23.68 -13.25
N ASP A 101 -9.72 -24.59 -12.40
CA ASP A 101 -8.82 -25.33 -11.52
C ASP A 101 -8.08 -26.43 -12.30
N LEU A 102 -6.76 -26.24 -12.46
CA LEU A 102 -5.95 -27.12 -13.28
C LEU A 102 -5.38 -28.26 -12.44
N THR A 103 -5.79 -29.48 -12.78
CA THR A 103 -5.12 -30.69 -12.30
C THR A 103 -3.65 -30.69 -12.73
N LYS A 104 -2.80 -31.39 -11.97
CA LYS A 104 -1.35 -31.49 -12.24
C LYS A 104 -1.08 -31.91 -13.71
N LYS A 105 -1.76 -32.96 -14.18
CA LYS A 105 -1.69 -33.44 -15.56
C LYS A 105 -1.98 -32.34 -16.59
N LYS A 106 -3.05 -31.55 -16.40
CA LYS A 106 -3.40 -30.43 -17.30
C LYS A 106 -2.33 -29.33 -17.30
N ARG A 107 -1.71 -29.04 -16.15
CA ARG A 107 -0.59 -28.08 -16.07
C ARG A 107 0.63 -28.58 -16.83
N ASP A 108 0.99 -29.83 -16.66
CA ASP A 108 2.16 -30.43 -17.33
C ASP A 108 1.97 -30.48 -18.84
N CYS A 109 0.78 -30.90 -19.31
CA CYS A 109 0.43 -30.83 -20.73
C CYS A 109 0.52 -29.41 -21.29
N ARG A 110 0.02 -28.39 -20.56
CA ARG A 110 0.13 -26.99 -20.99
C ARG A 110 1.58 -26.52 -21.05
N LYS A 111 2.40 -26.90 -20.07
CA LYS A 111 3.83 -26.55 -20.01
C LYS A 111 4.62 -27.10 -21.20
N VAL A 112 4.27 -28.29 -21.68
CA VAL A 112 4.88 -28.89 -22.88
C VAL A 112 4.31 -28.29 -24.17
N ARG A 113 2.98 -28.14 -24.28
CA ARG A 113 2.33 -27.68 -25.52
C ARG A 113 2.56 -26.20 -25.83
N ALA A 114 2.62 -25.33 -24.82
CA ALA A 114 2.80 -23.89 -25.01
C ALA A 114 4.06 -23.52 -25.80
N PRO A 115 5.28 -24.00 -25.46
CA PRO A 115 6.47 -23.69 -26.24
C PRO A 115 6.45 -24.31 -27.64
N LEU A 116 5.87 -25.50 -27.81
CA LEU A 116 5.70 -26.12 -29.13
C LEU A 116 4.78 -25.28 -30.03
N LEU A 117 3.68 -24.77 -29.48
CA LEU A 117 2.76 -23.88 -30.21
C LEU A 117 3.46 -22.55 -30.56
N LEU A 118 4.23 -21.98 -29.64
CA LEU A 118 5.00 -20.76 -29.89
C LEU A 118 6.02 -20.96 -31.01
N ASN A 119 6.74 -22.09 -31.02
CA ASN A 119 7.65 -22.46 -32.10
C ASN A 119 6.92 -22.66 -33.43
N ARG A 120 5.73 -23.26 -33.41
CA ARG A 120 4.90 -23.45 -34.61
C ARG A 120 4.47 -22.10 -35.22
N PHE A 121 4.27 -21.07 -34.41
CA PHE A 121 3.86 -19.73 -34.86
C PHE A 121 5.00 -18.85 -35.36
N LYS A 122 6.27 -19.29 -35.24
CA LYS A 122 7.43 -18.58 -35.81
C LYS A 122 7.26 -18.34 -37.31
N ASN A 123 7.97 -17.33 -37.83
CA ASN A 123 7.97 -16.96 -39.25
C ASN A 123 6.56 -16.69 -39.80
N ASN A 124 5.70 -16.06 -39.00
CA ASN A 124 4.32 -15.71 -39.36
C ASN A 124 3.43 -16.89 -39.80
N ARG A 125 3.81 -18.12 -39.44
CA ARG A 125 3.03 -19.34 -39.78
C ARG A 125 1.66 -19.41 -39.11
N HIS A 126 1.38 -18.55 -38.13
CA HIS A 126 0.05 -18.39 -37.56
C HIS A 126 -1.00 -17.99 -38.61
N ARG A 127 -0.60 -17.32 -39.72
CA ARG A 127 -1.50 -16.94 -40.81
C ARG A 127 -2.02 -18.12 -41.64
N LEU A 128 -1.37 -19.28 -41.53
CA LEU A 128 -1.74 -20.51 -42.22
C LEU A 128 -2.64 -21.41 -41.35
N LEU A 129 -2.98 -20.97 -40.14
CA LEU A 129 -3.74 -21.76 -39.18
C LEU A 129 -5.14 -21.17 -39.02
N VAL A 130 -6.15 -22.01 -39.22
CA VAL A 130 -7.55 -21.69 -38.93
C VAL A 130 -7.92 -22.31 -37.59
N PHE A 131 -8.51 -21.51 -36.71
CA PHE A 131 -9.04 -21.96 -35.43
C PHE A 131 -10.57 -21.89 -35.49
N SER A 132 -11.24 -22.97 -35.13
CA SER A 132 -12.68 -23.02 -34.89
C SER A 132 -12.94 -23.38 -33.43
N ASP A 133 -13.98 -22.79 -32.85
CA ASP A 133 -14.51 -23.15 -31.54
C ASP A 133 -16.02 -23.08 -31.60
N GLU A 134 -16.69 -24.06 -30.99
CA GLU A 134 -18.14 -24.13 -30.97
C GLU A 134 -18.65 -23.48 -29.68
N LYS A 135 -19.50 -22.47 -29.81
CA LYS A 135 -20.15 -21.83 -28.67
C LYS A 135 -21.64 -22.13 -28.71
N PRO A 136 -22.22 -22.71 -27.65
CA PRO A 136 -23.66 -22.92 -27.59
C PRO A 136 -24.39 -21.56 -27.62
N PHE A 137 -25.36 -21.43 -28.52
CA PHE A 137 -26.28 -20.31 -28.57
C PHE A 137 -27.56 -20.71 -27.83
N CYS A 138 -27.85 -20.06 -26.71
CA CYS A 138 -29.10 -20.29 -25.97
C CYS A 138 -30.10 -19.21 -26.39
N ILE A 139 -31.30 -19.63 -26.80
CA ILE A 139 -32.45 -18.74 -27.01
C ILE A 139 -33.20 -18.66 -25.67
N GLU A 140 -33.55 -17.46 -25.24
CA GLU A 140 -34.42 -17.25 -24.07
C GLU A 140 -35.88 -17.48 -24.50
N GLU A 141 -36.59 -18.38 -23.81
CA GLU A 141 -38.04 -18.62 -23.98
C GLU A 141 -38.88 -17.58 -23.20
#